data_AF-A0AAV6PH04-F1
#
_entry.id   AF-A0AAV6PH04-F1
#
_cell.length_a   1.000
_cell.length_b   1.000
_cell.length_c   1.000
_cell.angle_alpha   90.00
_cell.angle_beta   90.00
_cell.angle_gamma   90.00
#
_symmetry.space_group_name_H-M   'P 1'
#
loop_
_entity.id
_entity.type
_entity.pdbx_description
1 polymer ?
#
loop_
_entity_poly.entity_id
_entity_poly.type
_entity_poly.pdbx_seq_one_letter_code
_entity_poly.pdbx_strand_id
1 'polypeptide(L)'
;MKKWIMLFLSFDTDRSGKMSSYELRIALKAAGMNLDNKLLQLVGLRFADENYDIDFDDYLTCIVRLENMFRAFQAVDEFKRGRVRMNMMQFLMLSMNV
;
A
#
# COMPACT_ATOMS: atom_id res chain seq x y z
N MET A 1 12.07 6.20 0.33
CA MET A 1 11.48 7.39 0.97
C MET A 1 11.25 8.54 -0.01
N LYS A 2 12.27 9.18 -0.60
CA LYS A 2 12.07 10.30 -1.57
C LYS A 2 11.09 9.99 -2.70
N LYS A 3 11.12 8.77 -3.26
CA LYS A 3 10.14 8.29 -4.26
C LYS A 3 8.69 8.45 -3.81
N TRP A 4 8.38 8.05 -2.57
CA TRP A 4 7.01 8.05 -2.04
C TRP A 4 6.51 9.45 -1.74
N ILE A 5 7.40 10.33 -1.29
CA ILE A 5 7.12 11.75 -1.10
C ILE A 5 6.84 12.42 -2.45
N MET A 6 7.68 12.20 -3.45
CA MET A 6 7.47 12.77 -4.79
C MET A 6 6.18 12.27 -5.42
N LEU A 7 5.84 10.99 -5.21
CA LEU A 7 4.58 10.42 -5.64
C LEU A 7 3.40 11.13 -4.95
N PHE A 8 3.48 11.34 -3.64
CA PHE A 8 2.44 12.08 -2.90
C PHE A 8 2.20 13.46 -3.51
N LEU A 9 3.27 14.25 -3.63
CA LEU A 9 3.23 15.61 -4.15
C LEU A 9 2.76 15.69 -5.62
N SER A 10 2.94 14.64 -6.40
CA SER A 10 2.45 14.58 -7.78
C SER A 10 0.95 14.30 -7.89
N PHE A 11 0.34 13.74 -6.84
CA PHE A 11 -1.05 13.31 -6.83
C PHE A 11 -1.94 14.10 -5.86
N ASP A 12 -1.37 14.81 -4.88
CA ASP A 12 -2.04 15.89 -4.11
C ASP A 12 -2.22 17.13 -5.02
N THR A 13 -3.13 17.00 -5.98
CA THR A 13 -3.27 17.96 -7.09
C THR A 13 -3.90 19.28 -6.65
N ASP A 14 -4.74 19.23 -5.63
CA ASP A 14 -5.40 20.38 -5.02
C ASP A 14 -4.56 21.02 -3.90
N ARG A 15 -3.43 20.41 -3.53
CA ARG A 15 -2.55 20.83 -2.42
C ARG A 15 -3.29 20.90 -1.10
N SER A 16 -4.27 20.02 -0.91
CA SER A 16 -4.97 19.86 0.36
C SER A 16 -4.06 19.31 1.47
N GLY A 17 -2.91 18.71 1.09
CA GLY A 17 -2.06 17.98 2.02
C GLY A 17 -2.63 16.61 2.38
N LYS A 18 -3.65 16.16 1.64
CA LYS A 18 -4.31 14.86 1.79
C LYS A 18 -4.48 14.19 0.43
N MET A 19 -4.84 12.93 0.46
CA MET A 19 -5.23 12.17 -0.71
C MET A 19 -6.63 11.63 -0.55
N SER A 20 -7.49 11.96 -1.50
CA SER A 20 -8.74 11.26 -1.68
C SER A 20 -8.50 9.79 -2.05
N SER A 21 -9.52 8.95 -1.84
CA SER A 21 -9.52 7.55 -2.30
C SER A 21 -9.23 7.39 -3.80
N TYR A 22 -9.57 8.39 -4.61
CA TYR A 22 -9.30 8.41 -6.05
C TYR A 22 -7.82 8.68 -6.34
N GLU A 23 -7.24 9.71 -5.73
CA GLU A 23 -5.82 10.04 -5.88
C GLU A 23 -4.92 8.91 -5.38
N LEU A 24 -5.26 8.32 -4.22
CA LEU A 24 -4.55 7.16 -3.69
C LEU A 24 -4.50 6.00 -4.70
N ARG A 25 -5.63 5.67 -5.33
CA ARG A 25 -5.70 4.58 -6.31
C ARG A 25 -4.76 4.83 -7.49
N ILE A 26 -4.72 6.07 -8.00
CA ILE A 26 -3.86 6.41 -9.13
C ILE A 26 -2.39 6.42 -8.69
N ALA A 27 -2.09 6.97 -7.51
CA ALA A 27 -0.75 6.97 -6.93
C ALA A 27 -0.21 5.54 -6.77
N LEU A 28 -0.99 4.63 -6.16
CA LEU A 28 -0.61 3.23 -6.00
C LEU A 28 -0.39 2.53 -7.35
N LYS A 29 -1.23 2.81 -8.35
CA LYS A 29 -1.03 2.29 -9.71
C LYS A 29 0.28 2.80 -10.33
N ALA A 30 0.58 4.10 -10.18
CA ALA A 30 1.84 4.69 -10.63
C ALA A 30 3.06 4.17 -9.86
N ALA A 31 2.87 3.73 -8.61
CA ALA A 31 3.88 3.03 -7.82
C ALA A 31 4.16 1.60 -8.30
N GLY A 32 3.33 1.06 -9.21
CA GLY A 32 3.37 -0.34 -9.65
C GLY A 32 2.55 -1.30 -8.76
N MET A 33 1.75 -0.79 -7.84
CA MET A 33 0.91 -1.57 -6.92
C MET A 33 -0.52 -1.62 -7.47
N ASN A 34 -0.87 -2.74 -8.09
CA ASN A 34 -2.22 -2.98 -8.60
C ASN A 34 -3.05 -3.68 -7.53
N LEU A 35 -3.77 -2.91 -6.73
CA LEU A 35 -4.72 -3.42 -5.74
C LEU A 35 -6.11 -3.55 -6.36
N ASP A 36 -6.86 -4.57 -5.95
CA ASP A 36 -8.27 -4.68 -6.29
C ASP A 36 -9.14 -3.74 -5.44
N ASN A 37 -10.42 -3.63 -5.77
CA ASN A 37 -11.34 -2.74 -5.07
C ASN A 37 -11.52 -3.10 -3.59
N LYS A 38 -11.43 -4.38 -3.23
CA LYS A 38 -11.61 -4.84 -1.85
C LYS A 38 -10.43 -4.42 -0.98
N LEU A 39 -9.20 -4.58 -1.49
CA LEU A 39 -8.00 -4.13 -0.82
C LEU A 39 -7.96 -2.61 -0.69
N LEU A 40 -8.38 -1.86 -1.71
CA LEU A 40 -8.46 -0.40 -1.62
C LEU A 40 -9.48 0.08 -0.58
N GLN A 41 -10.62 -0.60 -0.46
CA GLN A 41 -11.58 -0.33 0.63
C GLN A 41 -10.97 -0.59 2.00
N LEU A 42 -10.22 -1.69 2.18
CA LEU A 42 -9.53 -1.97 3.43
C LEU A 42 -8.45 -0.93 3.76
N VAL A 43 -7.73 -0.43 2.76
CA VAL A 43 -6.78 0.67 2.92
C VAL A 43 -7.51 1.92 3.40
N GLY A 44 -8.61 2.31 2.75
CA GLY A 44 -9.42 3.45 3.18
C GLY A 44 -9.93 3.31 4.62
N LEU A 45 -10.48 2.14 4.98
CA LEU A 45 -10.96 1.87 6.34
C LEU A 45 -9.86 1.92 7.42
N ARG A 46 -8.59 1.71 7.04
CA ARG A 46 -7.47 1.66 7.99
C ARG A 46 -6.72 2.98 8.12
N PHE A 47 -6.65 3.77 7.06
CA PHE A 47 -5.76 4.93 6.94
C PHE A 47 -6.48 6.24 6.59
N ALA A 48 -7.76 6.21 6.22
CA ALA A 48 -8.50 7.42 5.93
C ALA A 48 -9.19 7.99 7.17
N ASP A 49 -9.37 9.29 7.18
CA ASP A 49 -10.13 10.03 8.18
C ASP A 49 -11.65 9.93 7.95
N GLU A 50 -12.43 10.66 8.77
CA GLU A 50 -13.89 10.70 8.69
C GLU A 50 -14.43 11.23 7.35
N ASN A 51 -13.61 11.97 6.59
CA ASN A 51 -13.95 12.48 5.25
C ASN A 51 -13.50 11.54 4.13
N TYR A 52 -12.95 10.37 4.47
CA TYR A 52 -12.36 9.39 3.53
C TYR A 52 -11.10 9.90 2.80
N ASP A 53 -10.41 10.85 3.42
CA ASP A 53 -9.13 11.38 2.96
C ASP A 53 -7.98 10.80 3.80
N ILE A 54 -6.84 10.57 3.16
CA ILE A 54 -5.63 10.04 3.80
C ILE A 54 -4.60 11.16 3.87
N ASP A 55 -4.15 11.52 5.07
CA ASP A 55 -3.10 12.51 5.22
C ASP A 55 -1.72 11.95 4.81
N PHE A 56 -0.71 12.83 4.80
CA PHE A 56 0.63 12.46 4.38
C PHE A 56 1.27 11.36 5.22
N ASP A 57 1.08 11.38 6.55
CA ASP A 57 1.73 10.45 7.47
C ASP A 57 1.07 9.07 7.37
N ASP A 58 -0.25 9.02 7.26
CA ASP A 58 -1.01 7.79 7.03
C ASP A 58 -0.73 7.20 5.65
N TYR A 59 -0.60 8.05 4.61
CA TYR A 59 -0.18 7.62 3.28
C TYR A 59 1.22 6.99 3.30
N LEU A 60 2.20 7.66 3.93
CA LEU A 60 3.57 7.14 4.02
C LEU A 60 3.60 5.80 4.76
N THR A 61 2.85 5.70 5.86
CA THR A 61 2.69 4.45 6.61
C THR A 61 2.10 3.36 5.72
N CYS A 62 1.00 3.65 5.02
CA CYS A 62 0.33 2.72 4.13
C CYS A 62 1.25 2.22 3.02
N ILE A 63 1.90 3.12 2.29
CA ILE A 63 2.70 2.76 1.11
C ILE A 63 3.97 1.99 1.46
N VAL A 64 4.61 2.29 2.60
CA VAL A 64 5.77 1.54 3.10
C VAL A 64 5.34 0.13 3.54
N ARG A 65 4.21 0.00 4.24
CA ARG A 65 3.67 -1.32 4.60
C ARG A 65 3.33 -2.15 3.38
N LEU A 66 2.66 -1.57 2.39
CA LEU A 66 2.37 -2.26 1.12
C LEU A 66 3.66 -2.68 0.40
N GLU A 67 4.63 -1.78 0.27
CA GLU A 67 5.93 -2.11 -0.35
C GLU A 67 6.61 -3.29 0.36
N ASN A 68 6.61 -3.30 1.70
CA ASN A 68 7.17 -4.40 2.47
C ASN A 68 6.39 -5.71 2.25
N MET A 69 5.06 -5.68 2.17
CA MET A 69 4.22 -6.85 1.90
C MET A 69 4.51 -7.45 0.52
N PHE A 70 4.61 -6.61 -0.51
CA PHE A 70 4.97 -7.05 -1.86
C PHE A 70 6.36 -7.67 -1.88
N ARG A 71 7.36 -7.05 -1.23
CA ARG A 71 8.73 -7.57 -1.16
C ARG A 71 8.80 -8.90 -0.40
N ALA A 72 8.14 -8.99 0.75
CA ALA A 72 8.10 -10.21 1.54
C ALA A 72 7.45 -11.37 0.78
N PHE A 73 6.33 -11.12 0.09
CA PHE A 73 5.68 -12.13 -0.76
C PHE A 73 6.57 -12.55 -1.92
N GLN A 74 7.21 -11.60 -2.62
CA GLN A 74 8.11 -11.91 -3.73
C GLN A 74 9.34 -12.72 -3.30
N ALA A 75 9.83 -12.50 -2.08
CA ALA A 75 10.95 -13.27 -1.54
C ALA A 75 10.60 -14.75 -1.30
N VAL A 76 9.33 -15.06 -1.02
CA VAL A 76 8.86 -16.44 -0.84
C VAL A 76 8.23 -17.06 -2.11
N ASP A 77 7.90 -16.26 -3.12
CA ASP A 77 7.43 -16.71 -4.44
C ASP A 77 8.60 -16.89 -5.42
N GLU A 78 9.48 -17.85 -5.13
CA GLU A 78 10.71 -18.13 -5.88
C GLU A 78 10.47 -18.30 -7.40
N PHE A 79 9.32 -18.87 -7.77
CA PHE A 79 8.96 -19.15 -9.16
C PHE A 79 8.06 -18.08 -9.80
N LYS A 80 7.78 -16.97 -9.10
CA LYS A 80 6.93 -15.86 -9.58
C LYS A 80 5.57 -16.31 -10.10
N ARG A 81 4.94 -17.27 -9.41
CA ARG A 81 3.65 -17.86 -9.79
C ARG A 81 2.46 -17.04 -9.29
N GLY A 82 2.70 -16.05 -8.43
CA GLY A 82 1.67 -15.26 -7.76
C GLY A 82 0.93 -16.05 -6.67
N ARG A 83 1.45 -17.22 -6.25
CA ARG A 83 0.86 -18.07 -5.20
C ARG A 83 1.97 -18.81 -4.47
N VAL A 84 1.87 -18.88 -3.15
CA VAL A 84 2.86 -19.51 -2.28
C VAL A 84 2.16 -20.51 -1.37
N ARG A 85 2.77 -21.67 -1.14
CA ARG A 85 2.32 -22.64 -0.15
C ARG A 85 3.18 -22.47 1.10
N MET A 86 2.54 -22.21 2.23
CA MET A 86 3.23 -22.03 3.51
C MET A 86 2.49 -22.75 4.64
N ASN A 87 3.22 -23.17 5.66
CA ASN A 87 2.65 -23.69 6.90
C ASN A 87 2.30 -22.55 7.87
N MET A 88 1.64 -22.86 9.00
CA MET A 88 1.23 -21.86 9.99
C MET A 88 2.40 -21.01 10.52
N MET A 89 3.56 -21.62 10.80
CA MET A 89 4.71 -20.90 11.34
C MET A 89 5.32 -19.94 10.32
N GLN A 90 5.38 -20.36 9.05
CA GLN A 90 5.82 -19.51 7.94
C GLN A 90 4.85 -18.33 7.72
N PHE A 91 3.54 -18.58 7.80
CA PHE A 91 2.54 -17.52 7.70
C PHE A 91 2.69 -16.49 8.83
N LEU A 92 2.83 -16.96 10.08
CA LEU A 92 3.03 -16.07 11.23
C LEU A 92 4.30 -15.23 11.08
N MET A 93 5.44 -15.85 10.73
CA MET A 93 6.70 -15.14 10.49
C MET A 93 6.57 -14.09 9.37
N LEU A 94 5.85 -14.40 8.30
CA LEU A 94 5.63 -13.44 7.23
C LEU A 94 4.75 -12.30 7.73
N SER A 95 3.60 -12.58 8.34
CA SER A 95 2.62 -11.56 8.78
C SER A 95 3.14 -10.60 9.86
N MET A 96 3.98 -11.08 10.78
CA MET A 96 4.50 -10.27 11.89
C MET A 96 5.68 -9.38 11.50
N ASN A 97 6.34 -9.68 10.38
CA ASN A 97 7.45 -8.90 9.84
C ASN A 97 6.98 -7.78 8.89
N VAL A 98 5.66 -7.55 8.74
CA VAL A 98 5.10 -6.53 7.83
C VAL A 98 4.15 -5.50 8.47
#